data_AF-A0A9P4LAS6-F1
#
_entry.id   AF-A0A9P4LAS6-F1
#
_cell.length_a   1.000
_cell.length_b   1.000
_cell.length_c   1.000
_cell.angle_alpha   90.00
_cell.angle_beta   90.00
_cell.angle_gamma   90.00
#
_symmetry.space_group_name_H-M   'P 1'
#
loop_
_entity.id
_entity.type
_entity.pdbx_description
1 polymer ?
#
loop_
_entity_poly.entity_id
_entity_poly.type
_entity_poly.pdbx_seq_one_letter_code
_entity_poly.pdbx_strand_id
1 'polypeptide(L)'
;MLWTEPAGQANPGRTRNSTHFSMVWCGEQAFSEIRRFVVVRNKGTFSQCIPIQTYKGRGATKPGLVMNDHGVIHTSKDPPGLISGENLTKYSIRVESTAGETLDVESRVNYGKAYAVEHNVKVLDIGMVMEGHRYLISTYFDRAMRGQ
;
A
#
# COMPACT_ATOMS: atom_id res chain seq x y z
N MET A 1 9.60 2.67 0.33
CA MET A 1 10.29 2.96 -0.93
C MET A 1 9.92 4.38 -1.37
N LEU A 2 10.90 5.20 -1.76
CA LEU A 2 10.62 6.52 -2.33
C LEU A 2 10.02 6.33 -3.73
N TRP A 3 8.83 6.88 -3.95
CA TRP A 3 8.11 6.83 -5.21
C TRP A 3 7.90 8.24 -5.73
N THR A 4 8.14 8.43 -7.02
CA THR A 4 7.90 9.68 -7.73
C THR A 4 6.86 9.42 -8.82
N GLU A 5 5.82 10.25 -8.88
CA GLU A 5 4.81 10.20 -9.93
C GLU A 5 4.45 11.60 -10.45
N PRO A 6 3.90 11.71 -11.67
CA PRO A 6 3.39 12.99 -12.17
C PRO A 6 2.34 13.58 -11.22
N ALA A 7 2.45 14.87 -10.91
CA ALA A 7 1.51 15.54 -9.99
C ALA A 7 0.08 15.63 -10.56
N GLY A 8 -0.07 15.59 -11.89
CA GLY A 8 -1.35 15.83 -12.56
C GLY A 8 -1.94 17.21 -12.20
N GLN A 9 -3.26 17.35 -12.28
CA GLN A 9 -3.97 18.58 -11.89
C GLN A 9 -4.31 18.65 -10.39
N ALA A 10 -4.00 17.61 -9.61
CA ALA A 10 -4.48 17.48 -8.25
C ALA A 10 -3.53 18.14 -7.26
N ASN A 11 -4.05 19.06 -6.43
CA ASN A 11 -3.41 19.46 -5.18
C ASN A 11 -3.48 18.26 -4.21
N PRO A 12 -2.38 17.53 -3.95
CA PRO A 12 -2.39 16.32 -3.15
C PRO A 12 -2.59 16.60 -1.66
N GLY A 13 -2.79 17.85 -1.25
CA GLY A 13 -3.02 18.24 0.15
C GLY A 13 -1.79 17.97 1.02
N ARG A 14 -1.61 18.79 2.07
CA ARG A 14 -0.52 18.58 3.03
C ARG A 14 -0.78 17.29 3.82
N THR A 15 -0.04 16.21 3.54
CA THR A 15 0.10 15.12 4.50
C THR A 15 1.23 15.47 5.46
N ARG A 16 1.08 15.08 6.73
CA ARG A 16 2.11 15.24 7.76
C ARG A 16 3.38 14.50 7.30
N ASN A 17 4.47 15.27 7.20
CA ASN A 17 5.83 14.87 6.84
C ASN A 17 6.06 14.44 5.38
N SER A 18 6.13 15.48 4.52
CA SER A 18 6.99 15.56 3.32
C SER A 18 6.42 15.09 1.98
N THR A 19 5.33 15.72 1.52
CA THR A 19 5.05 15.78 0.09
C THR A 19 6.04 16.74 -0.58
N HIS A 20 7.07 16.22 -1.24
CA HIS A 20 8.03 17.04 -1.99
C HIS A 20 7.60 17.12 -3.45
N PHE A 21 7.25 18.34 -3.87
CA PHE A 21 7.14 18.65 -5.28
C PHE A 21 8.49 19.03 -5.85
N SER A 22 8.76 18.61 -7.07
CA SER A 22 9.92 19.04 -7.81
C SER A 22 9.49 19.36 -9.23
N MET A 23 10.00 20.47 -9.77
CA MET A 23 9.93 20.71 -11.21
C MET A 23 10.83 19.68 -11.88
N VAL A 24 10.27 18.93 -12.81
CA VAL A 24 10.96 17.91 -13.57
C VAL A 24 11.07 18.32 -15.03
N TRP A 25 11.58 17.41 -15.86
CA TRP A 25 11.74 17.62 -17.29
C TRP A 25 10.43 18.12 -17.95
N CYS A 26 10.56 18.90 -19.02
CA CYS A 26 9.46 19.59 -19.72
C CYS A 26 8.67 20.62 -18.88
N GLY A 27 9.19 21.08 -17.74
CA GLY A 27 8.49 22.06 -16.89
C GLY A 27 7.31 21.47 -16.12
N GLU A 28 7.18 20.15 -16.13
CA GLU A 28 6.15 19.42 -15.38
C GLU A 28 6.49 19.38 -13.89
N GLN A 29 5.49 19.06 -13.05
CA GLN A 29 5.70 18.82 -11.63
C GLN A 29 5.57 17.33 -11.31
N ALA A 30 6.54 16.82 -10.55
CA ALA A 30 6.46 15.50 -9.97
C ALA A 30 6.24 15.59 -8.46
N PHE A 31 5.44 14.67 -7.96
CA PHE A 31 5.16 14.49 -6.55
C PHE A 31 5.92 13.26 -6.05
N SER A 32 6.64 13.41 -4.94
CA SER A 32 7.37 12.32 -4.29
C SER A 32 6.82 11.99 -2.91
N GLU A 33 6.69 10.69 -2.63
CA GLU A 33 6.24 10.17 -1.34
C GLU A 33 6.87 8.82 -0.98
N ILE A 34 6.78 8.44 0.29
CA ILE A 34 7.15 7.09 0.73
C ILE A 34 5.96 6.15 0.53
N ARG A 35 6.12 5.16 -0.34
CA ARG A 35 5.17 4.07 -0.54
C ARG A 35 5.60 2.78 0.17
N ARG A 36 4.61 2.07 0.68
CA ARG A 36 4.74 0.76 1.31
C ARG A 36 4.09 -0.28 0.42
N PHE A 37 4.64 -1.49 0.40
CA PHE A 37 4.21 -2.55 -0.49
C PHE A 37 4.24 -3.90 0.21
N VAL A 38 3.33 -4.80 -0.20
CA VAL A 38 3.44 -6.23 0.04
C VAL A 38 3.97 -6.88 -1.24
N VAL A 39 5.02 -7.68 -1.13
CA VAL A 39 5.50 -8.50 -2.24
C VAL A 39 4.55 -9.67 -2.43
N VAL A 40 3.97 -9.79 -3.64
CA VAL A 40 3.10 -10.91 -4.02
C VAL A 40 3.92 -12.00 -4.69
N ARG A 41 4.80 -11.62 -5.62
CA ARG A 41 5.67 -12.53 -6.37
C ARG A 41 7.04 -11.91 -6.53
N ASN A 42 8.09 -12.63 -6.13
CA ASN A 42 9.46 -12.26 -6.44
C ASN A 42 9.81 -12.73 -7.87
N LYS A 43 10.36 -11.85 -8.71
CA LYS A 43 10.86 -12.15 -10.06
C LYS A 43 12.34 -11.75 -10.13
N GLY A 44 13.06 -12.17 -11.17
CA GLY A 44 14.53 -12.10 -11.19
C GLY A 44 15.13 -10.73 -10.81
N THR A 45 14.68 -9.64 -11.44
CA THR A 45 15.21 -8.28 -11.21
C THR A 45 14.21 -7.31 -10.59
N PHE A 46 12.95 -7.73 -10.45
CA PHE A 46 11.86 -6.93 -9.93
C PHE A 46 10.88 -7.82 -9.16
N SER A 47 10.02 -7.24 -8.34
CA SER A 47 8.93 -7.94 -7.67
C SER A 47 7.59 -7.42 -8.14
N GLN A 48 6.61 -8.30 -8.27
CA GLN A 48 5.22 -7.91 -8.35
C GLN A 48 4.70 -7.64 -6.94
N CYS A 49 4.23 -6.42 -6.74
CA CYS A 49 3.84 -5.89 -5.44
C CYS A 49 2.43 -5.30 -5.49
N ILE A 50 1.80 -5.22 -4.33
CA ILE A 50 0.55 -4.49 -4.11
C ILE A 50 0.76 -3.41 -3.04
N PRO A 51 0.19 -2.21 -3.21
CA PRO A 51 0.49 -1.10 -2.33
C PRO A 51 -0.27 -1.22 -1.00
N ILE A 52 0.35 -0.73 0.06
CA ILE A 52 -0.30 -0.44 1.34
C ILE A 52 -0.54 1.07 1.38
N GLN A 53 -1.79 1.47 1.62
CA GLN A 53 -2.19 2.87 1.66
C GLN A 53 -3.05 3.16 2.88
N THR A 54 -2.83 4.32 3.49
CA THR A 54 -3.69 4.87 4.56
C THR A 54 -4.71 5.86 4.02
N TYR A 55 -4.57 6.25 2.74
CA TYR A 55 -5.42 7.24 2.09
C TYR A 55 -5.55 8.55 2.88
N LYS A 56 -4.41 9.05 3.38
CA LYS A 56 -4.32 10.22 4.29
C LYS A 56 -5.04 10.00 5.62
N GLY A 57 -4.88 8.80 6.20
CA GLY A 57 -5.53 8.42 7.45
C GLY A 57 -7.04 8.18 7.34
N ARG A 58 -7.55 7.89 6.14
CA ARG A 58 -8.98 7.61 5.90
C ARG A 58 -9.28 6.12 5.73
N GLY A 59 -8.25 5.28 5.60
CA GLY A 59 -8.39 3.90 5.18
C GLY A 59 -9.22 3.79 3.89
N ALA A 60 -10.03 2.74 3.76
CA ALA A 60 -10.80 2.45 2.55
C ALA A 60 -12.04 3.36 2.36
N THR A 61 -12.23 4.41 3.17
CA THR A 61 -13.34 5.36 3.06
C THR A 61 -13.09 6.51 2.08
N LYS A 62 -11.88 6.60 1.49
CA LYS A 62 -11.59 7.62 0.48
C LYS A 62 -12.57 7.49 -0.71
N PRO A 63 -13.22 8.58 -1.13
CA PRO A 63 -14.13 8.55 -2.28
C PRO A 63 -13.45 8.01 -3.54
N GLY A 64 -14.19 7.20 -4.31
CA GLY A 64 -13.73 6.61 -5.56
C GLY A 64 -12.88 5.33 -5.42
N LEU A 65 -12.72 4.79 -4.20
CA LEU A 65 -12.10 3.47 -4.01
C LEU A 65 -13.09 2.33 -4.28
N VAL A 66 -12.60 1.28 -4.92
CA VAL A 66 -13.27 -0.03 -4.92
C VAL A 66 -12.98 -0.69 -3.56
N MET A 67 -13.85 -0.45 -2.58
CA MET A 67 -13.65 -0.95 -1.21
C MET A 67 -13.49 -2.48 -1.16
N ASN A 68 -14.17 -3.20 -2.06
CA ASN A 68 -14.05 -4.64 -2.24
C ASN A 68 -12.68 -5.12 -2.70
N ASP A 69 -11.76 -4.24 -3.12
CA ASP A 69 -10.38 -4.59 -3.44
C ASP A 69 -9.43 -4.39 -2.27
N HIS A 70 -9.94 -3.95 -1.11
CA HIS A 70 -9.13 -3.60 0.04
C HIS A 70 -9.21 -4.65 1.14
N GLY A 71 -8.21 -4.66 2.02
CA GLY A 71 -8.20 -5.42 3.27
C GLY A 71 -7.28 -4.79 4.30
N VAL A 72 -7.53 -5.07 5.57
CA VAL A 72 -6.70 -4.57 6.69
C VAL A 72 -5.35 -5.27 6.68
N ILE A 73 -4.28 -4.50 6.92
CA ILE A 73 -2.93 -5.02 7.20
C ILE A 73 -2.34 -4.29 8.41
N HIS A 74 -1.72 -5.04 9.31
CA HIS A 74 -1.28 -4.48 10.60
C HIS A 74 -0.06 -5.21 11.16
N THR A 75 0.73 -4.51 11.97
CA THR A 75 1.86 -5.07 12.72
C THR A 75 1.52 -5.37 14.19
N SER A 76 0.33 -4.98 14.65
CA SER A 76 -0.15 -5.23 16.01
C SER A 76 -0.43 -6.72 16.26
N LYS A 77 -0.44 -7.12 17.54
CA LYS A 77 -0.80 -8.48 17.96
C LYS A 77 -2.22 -8.85 17.50
N ASP A 78 -3.16 -7.95 17.75
CA ASP A 78 -4.57 -8.07 17.41
C ASP A 78 -4.93 -7.07 16.30
N PRO A 79 -5.83 -7.42 15.37
CA PRO A 79 -6.19 -6.53 14.27
C PRO A 79 -6.88 -5.26 14.79
N PRO A 80 -6.59 -4.09 14.21
CA PRO A 80 -7.35 -2.89 14.53
C PRO A 80 -8.80 -3.04 14.06
N GLY A 81 -9.71 -2.34 14.74
CA GLY A 81 -11.08 -2.21 14.29
C GLY A 81 -11.17 -1.51 12.92
N LEU A 82 -12.27 -1.75 12.21
CA LEU A 82 -12.58 -1.02 10.98
C LEU A 82 -12.83 0.45 11.28
N ILE A 83 -12.38 1.33 10.39
CA ILE A 83 -12.69 2.75 10.44
C ILE A 83 -14.18 2.93 10.14
N SER A 84 -14.83 3.90 10.79
CA SER A 84 -16.24 4.22 10.52
C SER A 84 -16.49 4.43 9.02
N GLY A 85 -17.43 3.67 8.45
CA GLY A 85 -17.74 3.68 7.02
C GLY A 85 -17.00 2.64 6.18
N GLU A 86 -16.03 1.92 6.74
CA GLU A 86 -15.43 0.75 6.08
C GLU A 86 -16.36 -0.47 6.19
N ASN A 87 -16.52 -1.19 5.09
CA ASN A 87 -17.17 -2.49 5.02
C ASN A 87 -16.23 -3.52 4.37
N LEU A 88 -15.07 -3.73 5.02
CA LEU A 88 -14.04 -4.63 4.52
C LEU A 88 -14.35 -6.07 4.94
N THR A 89 -14.44 -6.96 3.97
CA THR A 89 -14.84 -8.38 4.16
C THR A 89 -13.66 -9.34 4.19
N LYS A 90 -12.45 -8.89 3.81
CA LYS A 90 -11.25 -9.72 3.80
C LYS A 90 -10.70 -9.89 5.21
N TYR A 91 -10.21 -11.10 5.47
CA TYR A 91 -9.44 -11.38 6.67
C TYR A 91 -8.21 -10.45 6.79
N SER A 92 -7.97 -9.94 8.00
CA SER A 92 -6.87 -9.00 8.28
C SER A 92 -5.51 -9.68 8.17
N ILE A 93 -4.57 -9.04 7.46
CA ILE A 93 -3.22 -9.55 7.29
C ILE A 93 -2.32 -9.02 8.40
N ARG A 94 -1.93 -9.90 9.33
CA ARG A 94 -0.87 -9.60 10.30
C ARG A 94 0.53 -9.72 9.68
N VAL A 95 1.39 -8.78 10.03
CA VAL A 95 2.82 -8.70 9.68
C VAL A 95 3.65 -8.77 10.96
N GLU A 96 4.67 -9.61 10.96
CA GLU A 96 5.72 -9.63 12.00
C GLU A 96 6.70 -8.50 11.69
N SER A 97 6.77 -7.51 12.57
CA SER A 97 7.61 -6.32 12.41
C SER A 97 9.10 -6.66 12.40
N THR A 98 9.86 -6.04 11.48
CA THR A 98 11.32 -6.01 11.49
C THR A 98 11.79 -4.73 12.19
N ALA A 99 12.76 -4.85 13.10
CA ALA A 99 13.44 -3.71 13.74
C ALA A 99 12.53 -2.64 14.39
N GLY A 100 11.30 -3.00 14.80
CA GLY A 100 10.35 -2.08 15.41
C GLY A 100 9.57 -1.21 14.42
N GLU A 101 9.69 -1.47 13.11
CA GLU A 101 8.88 -0.81 12.09
C GLU A 101 7.40 -1.15 12.25
N THR A 102 6.53 -0.16 12.08
CA THR A 102 5.08 -0.33 12.30
C THR A 102 4.27 0.17 11.12
N LEU A 103 3.07 -0.38 10.99
CA LEU A 103 2.04 0.10 10.08
C LEU A 103 1.01 0.92 10.84
N ASP A 104 0.55 2.00 10.22
CA ASP A 104 -0.53 2.83 10.75
C ASP A 104 -1.83 2.01 10.86
N VAL A 105 -2.69 2.35 11.83
CA VAL A 105 -3.98 1.67 12.06
C VAL A 105 -4.89 1.70 10.82
N GLU A 106 -4.76 2.74 9.99
CA GLU A 106 -5.51 2.95 8.76
C GLU A 106 -4.88 2.25 7.54
N SER A 107 -3.80 1.49 7.72
CA SER A 107 -3.12 0.79 6.63
C SER A 107 -4.03 -0.26 5.99
N ARG A 108 -4.28 -0.10 4.69
CA ARG A 108 -5.04 -1.05 3.86
C ARG A 108 -4.21 -1.51 2.68
N VAL A 109 -4.19 -2.82 2.44
CA VAL A 109 -3.65 -3.39 1.20
C VAL A 109 -4.69 -3.17 0.11
N ASN A 110 -4.26 -2.70 -1.07
CA ASN A 110 -5.09 -2.65 -2.26
C ASN A 110 -4.73 -3.82 -3.19
N TYR A 111 -5.56 -4.85 -3.21
CA TYR A 111 -5.36 -6.05 -4.02
C TYR A 111 -5.67 -5.82 -5.51
N GLY A 112 -6.42 -4.78 -5.86
CA GLY A 112 -6.79 -4.43 -7.24
C GLY A 112 -5.74 -3.61 -7.98
N LYS A 113 -4.57 -3.33 -7.36
CA LYS A 113 -3.52 -2.51 -7.98
C LYS A 113 -2.15 -3.16 -7.90
N ALA A 114 -1.68 -3.70 -9.02
CA ALA A 114 -0.35 -4.28 -9.15
C ALA A 114 0.71 -3.23 -9.50
N TYR A 115 1.90 -3.36 -8.91
CA TYR A 115 3.11 -2.61 -9.26
C TYR A 115 4.26 -3.57 -9.54
N ALA A 116 5.11 -3.20 -10.51
CA ALA A 116 6.45 -3.75 -10.62
C ALA A 116 7.39 -2.87 -9.79
N VAL A 117 8.10 -3.49 -8.84
CA VAL A 117 9.12 -2.81 -8.02
C VAL A 117 10.47 -3.40 -8.36
N GLU A 118 11.31 -2.62 -9.05
CA GLU A 118 12.68 -3.00 -9.37
C GLU A 118 13.50 -3.23 -8.09
N HIS A 119 14.41 -4.21 -8.10
CA HIS A 119 15.25 -4.52 -6.93
C HIS A 119 16.42 -3.55 -6.72
N ASN A 120 16.68 -2.67 -7.70
CA ASN A 120 17.73 -1.66 -7.62
C ASN A 120 17.30 -0.36 -6.90
N VAL A 121 16.07 -0.30 -6.37
CA VAL A 121 15.58 0.85 -5.62
C VAL A 121 15.85 0.71 -4.13
N LYS A 122 16.04 1.84 -3.43
CA LYS A 122 16.18 1.84 -1.98
C LYS A 122 14.84 1.52 -1.30
N VAL A 123 14.84 0.48 -0.48
CA VAL A 123 13.70 0.05 0.33
C VAL A 123 14.07 -0.01 1.80
N LEU A 124 13.05 0.04 2.64
CA LEU A 124 13.13 -0.24 4.07
C LEU A 124 12.29 -1.50 4.32
N ASP A 125 12.84 -2.48 5.01
CA ASP A 125 12.09 -3.67 5.42
C ASP A 125 11.20 -3.35 6.62
N ILE A 126 9.89 -3.53 6.45
CA ILE A 126 8.89 -3.32 7.51
C ILE A 126 8.66 -4.61 8.29
N GLY A 127 8.82 -5.78 7.66
CA GLY A 127 8.41 -7.03 8.26
C GLY A 127 7.94 -8.10 7.28
N MET A 128 7.60 -9.25 7.84
CA MET A 128 7.16 -10.43 7.11
C MET A 128 5.68 -10.72 7.38
N VAL A 129 4.90 -10.98 6.32
CA VAL A 129 3.52 -11.44 6.49
C VAL A 129 3.54 -12.77 7.25
N MET A 130 2.72 -12.88 8.30
CA MET A 130 2.54 -14.11 9.08
C MET A 130 2.33 -15.29 8.14
N GLU A 131 3.01 -16.40 8.39
CA GLU A 131 3.01 -17.57 7.49
C GLU A 131 1.59 -18.02 7.11
N GLY A 132 0.70 -18.16 8.09
CA GLY A 132 -0.70 -18.53 7.89
C GLY A 132 -1.54 -17.51 7.10
N HIS A 133 -1.04 -16.31 6.81
CA HIS A 133 -1.73 -15.30 6.01
C HIS A 133 -1.16 -15.15 4.60
N ARG A 134 0.02 -15.72 4.31
CA ARG A 134 0.70 -15.53 3.01
C ARG A 134 -0.14 -16.00 1.83
N TYR A 135 -0.87 -17.11 1.97
CA TYR A 135 -1.75 -17.62 0.92
C TYR A 135 -2.92 -16.66 0.60
N LEU A 136 -3.36 -15.88 1.59
CA LEU A 136 -4.44 -14.90 1.41
C LEU A 136 -4.00 -13.76 0.49
N ILE A 137 -2.72 -13.34 0.55
CA ILE A 137 -2.19 -12.30 -0.33
C ILE A 137 -2.39 -12.68 -1.79
N SER A 138 -1.92 -13.86 -2.19
CA SER A 138 -2.08 -14.34 -3.57
C SER A 138 -3.54 -14.56 -3.93
N THR A 139 -4.33 -15.15 -3.02
CA THR A 139 -5.77 -15.42 -3.27
C THR A 139 -6.56 -14.14 -3.51
N TYR A 140 -6.38 -13.13 -2.66
CA TYR A 140 -7.08 -11.86 -2.78
C TYR A 140 -6.60 -11.06 -3.99
N PHE A 141 -5.29 -11.07 -4.26
CA PHE A 141 -4.72 -10.45 -5.45
C PHE A 141 -5.28 -11.06 -6.73
N ASP A 142 -5.24 -12.39 -6.87
CA ASP A 142 -5.70 -13.08 -8.08
C ASP A 142 -7.22 -12.93 -8.29
N ARG A 143 -8.00 -12.77 -7.21
CA ARG A 143 -9.44 -12.48 -7.31
C ARG A 143 -9.69 -11.05 -7.78
N ALA A 144 -9.01 -10.07 -7.20
CA ALA A 144 -9.18 -8.66 -7.58
C ALA A 144 -8.70 -8.39 -9.02
N MET A 145 -7.61 -9.03 -9.45
CA MET A 145 -7.04 -8.83 -10.79
C MET A 145 -7.82 -9.50 -11.92
N ARG A 146 -8.74 -10.44 -11.64
CA ARG A 146 -9.55 -11.09 -12.68
C ARG A 146 -10.60 -10.16 -13.30
N GLY A 147 -10.87 -9.01 -12.68
CA GLY A 147 -11.97 -8.13 -13.07
C GLY A 147 -13.33 -8.78 -12.78
N GLN A 148 -14.32 -7.95 -12.47
CA GLN A 148 -15.73 -8.32 -12.56
C GLN A 148 -16.32 -7.61 -13.78
#